data_AF-A0A2M8NIC2-F1
#
_entry.id   AF-A0A2M8NIC2-F1
#
_cell.length_a   1.000
_cell.length_b   1.000
_cell.length_c   1.000
_cell.angle_alpha   90.00
_cell.angle_beta   90.00
_cell.angle_gamma   90.00
#
_symmetry.space_group_name_H-M   'P 1'
#
loop_
_entity.id
_entity.type
_entity.pdbx_description
1 polymer ?
#
loop_
_entity_poly.entity_id
_entity_poly.type
_entity_poly.pdbx_seq_one_letter_code
_entity_poly.pdbx_strand_id
1 'polypeptide(L)'
;MNRLSRRLLIWFVLIGVTPIVAIMLVILSIGRASEIEQVYNLLTLAADNKIAQIETYAAERQQSLLALSRSPTVTQIMRQIAVLERGTPAFRRVQADAVPFLIDFARTARYSDIMIINLDGDILISLQGTRGNIRQQPELDALARVVDNATTLLTPEISNFIIPSGGVPPRLLDGPQNRPPSTLSPTERPPLPPEFSPAAYLAAPICDDNIIVGV
;
A
#
# COMPACT_ATOMS: atom_id res chain seq x y z
N MET A 1 -2.66 74.62 26.42
CA MET A 1 -1.55 73.64 26.31
C MET A 1 -0.51 74.18 25.34
N ASN A 2 0.68 74.56 25.83
CA ASN A 2 1.67 75.28 25.03
C ASN A 2 2.26 74.38 23.92
N ARG A 3 2.56 74.95 22.75
CA ARG A 3 3.10 74.20 21.58
C ARG A 3 4.37 73.41 21.89
N LEU A 4 5.13 73.85 22.90
CA LEU A 4 6.37 73.22 23.35
C LEU A 4 6.12 71.91 24.12
N SER A 5 5.17 71.91 25.06
CA SER A 5 4.81 70.71 25.86
C SER A 5 4.27 69.58 24.97
N ARG A 6 3.48 69.93 23.95
CA ARG A 6 2.96 68.96 22.96
C ARG A 6 4.08 68.31 22.15
N ARG A 7 5.12 69.07 21.78
CA ARG A 7 6.28 68.54 21.04
C ARG A 7 7.10 67.57 21.88
N LEU A 8 7.36 67.90 23.14
CA LEU A 8 8.10 67.02 24.06
C LEU A 8 7.36 65.69 24.30
N LEU A 9 6.04 65.76 24.47
CA LEU A 9 5.20 64.58 24.67
C LEU A 9 5.21 63.66 23.44
N ILE A 10 5.14 64.22 22.22
CA ILE A 10 5.22 63.45 20.98
C ILE A 10 6.60 62.76 20.84
N TRP A 11 7.69 63.47 21.12
CA TRP A 11 9.05 62.90 21.05
C TRP A 11 9.27 61.79 22.07
N PHE A 12 8.74 61.95 23.28
CA PHE A 12 8.81 60.92 24.31
C PHE A 12 8.07 59.64 23.91
N VAL A 13 6.87 59.77 23.34
CA VAL A 13 6.10 58.63 22.82
C VAL A 13 6.82 57.97 21.65
N LEU A 14 7.39 58.74 20.72
CA LEU A 14 8.13 58.20 19.58
C LEU A 14 9.31 57.32 20.00
N ILE A 15 10.08 57.77 20.99
CA ILE A 15 11.22 57.00 21.52
C ILE A 15 10.74 55.73 22.22
N GLY A 16 9.61 55.76 22.92
CA GLY A 16 9.03 54.58 23.58
C GLY A 16 8.38 53.57 22.63
N VAL A 17 7.76 54.04 21.54
CA VAL A 17 7.06 53.19 20.56
C VAL A 17 8.04 52.50 19.61
N THR A 18 9.15 53.15 19.27
CA THR A 18 10.17 52.62 18.35
C THR A 18 10.66 51.21 18.72
N PRO A 19 11.12 50.92 19.96
CA PRO A 19 11.59 49.58 20.32
C PRO A 19 10.49 48.52 20.29
N ILE A 20 9.24 48.90 20.62
CA ILE A 20 8.10 47.98 20.61
C ILE A 20 7.77 47.55 19.18
N VAL A 21 7.75 48.51 18.24
CA VAL A 21 7.51 48.22 16.83
C VAL A 21 8.64 47.37 16.24
N ALA A 22 9.90 47.67 16.59
CA ALA A 22 11.05 46.89 16.13
C ALA A 22 10.96 45.42 16.58
N ILE A 23 10.64 45.17 17.86
CA ILE A 23 10.46 43.82 18.40
C ILE A 23 9.29 43.11 17.71
N MET A 24 8.17 43.80 17.50
CA MET A 24 7.00 43.22 16.84
C MET A 24 7.29 42.78 15.40
N LEU A 25 8.05 43.57 14.63
CA LEU A 25 8.45 43.20 13.27
C LEU A 25 9.35 41.96 13.24
N VAL A 26 10.29 41.85 14.20
CA VAL A 26 11.17 40.67 14.33
C VAL A 26 10.33 39.42 14.63
N ILE A 27 9.41 39.51 15.60
CA ILE A 27 8.53 38.38 15.97
C ILE A 27 7.67 37.93 14.77
N LEU A 28 7.10 38.88 14.02
CA LEU A 28 6.29 38.56 12.83
C LEU A 28 7.10 37.91 11.71
N SER A 29 8.38 38.25 11.55
CA SER A 29 9.25 37.64 10.55
C SER A 29 9.59 36.18 10.87
N ILE A 30 9.81 35.87 12.16
CA ILE A 30 10.12 34.51 12.64
C ILE A 30 8.86 33.64 12.62
N GLY A 31 7.71 34.20 13.02
CA GLY A 31 6.43 33.48 13.03
C GLY A 31 6.02 32.95 11.65
N ARG A 32 6.18 33.78 10.60
CA ARG A 32 5.85 33.37 9.22
C ARG A 32 6.75 32.25 8.70
N ALA A 33 8.04 32.28 9.01
CA ALA A 33 8.96 31.22 8.63
C ALA A 33 8.62 29.90 9.36
N SER A 34 8.30 29.98 10.66
CA SER A 34 7.96 28.81 11.47
C SER A 34 6.64 28.16 11.06
N GLU A 35 5.61 28.93 10.69
CA GLU A 35 4.33 28.38 10.23
C GLU A 35 4.47 27.59 8.92
N ILE A 36 5.25 28.13 7.97
CA ILE A 36 5.50 27.47 6.68
C ILE A 36 6.28 26.17 6.91
N GLU A 37 7.35 26.23 7.72
CA GLU A 37 8.15 25.05 8.07
C GLU A 37 7.33 23.97 8.78
N GLN A 38 6.42 24.35 9.68
CA GLN A 38 5.51 23.42 10.34
C GLN A 38 4.56 22.74 9.35
N VAL A 39 3.98 23.47 8.39
CA VAL A 39 3.11 22.88 7.37
C VAL A 39 3.89 21.89 6.48
N TYR A 40 5.10 22.25 6.05
CA TYR A 40 5.95 21.34 5.29
C TYR A 40 6.30 20.08 6.08
N ASN A 41 6.70 20.23 7.34
CA ASN A 41 7.04 19.08 8.20
C ASN A 41 5.84 18.16 8.42
N LEU A 42 4.64 18.71 8.62
CA LEU A 42 3.42 17.92 8.75
C LEU A 42 3.08 17.17 7.46
N LEU A 43 3.24 17.81 6.30
CA LEU A 43 2.96 17.19 5.01
C LEU A 43 3.96 16.07 4.70
N THR A 44 5.26 16.30 4.97
CA THR A 44 6.30 15.27 4.84
C THR A 44 6.01 14.11 5.78
N LEU A 45 5.71 14.38 7.04
CA LEU A 45 5.38 13.32 8.01
C LEU A 45 4.11 12.54 7.60
N ALA A 46 3.11 13.20 7.03
CA ALA A 46 1.93 12.53 6.49
C ALA A 46 2.26 11.65 5.27
N ALA A 47 3.12 12.14 4.37
CA ALA A 47 3.61 11.39 3.22
C ALA A 47 4.41 10.16 3.66
N ASP A 48 5.36 10.32 4.59
CA ASP A 48 6.19 9.24 5.13
C ASP A 48 5.32 8.17 5.81
N ASN A 49 4.33 8.57 6.59
CA ASN A 49 3.38 7.63 7.20
C ASN A 49 2.57 6.86 6.15
N LYS A 50 2.24 7.48 5.02
CA LYS A 50 1.52 6.81 3.92
C LYS A 50 2.42 5.85 3.15
N ILE A 51 3.67 6.22 2.92
CA ILE A 51 4.69 5.34 2.34
C ILE A 51 4.87 4.12 3.23
N ALA A 52 5.08 4.32 4.53
CA ALA A 52 5.24 3.22 5.50
C ALA A 52 4.02 2.29 5.54
N GLN A 53 2.80 2.82 5.39
CA GLN A 53 1.58 2.01 5.29
C GLN A 53 1.58 1.11 4.04
N ILE A 54 1.98 1.65 2.89
CA ILE A 54 2.05 0.90 1.63
C ILE A 54 3.14 -0.18 1.71
N GLU A 55 4.31 0.17 2.23
CA GLU A 55 5.43 -0.77 2.42
C GLU A 55 5.05 -1.91 3.37
N THR A 56 4.43 -1.59 4.50
CA THR A 56 3.96 -2.61 5.46
C THR A 56 2.94 -3.53 4.82
N TYR A 57 1.97 -2.98 4.08
CA TYR A 57 0.97 -3.76 3.36
C TYR A 57 1.62 -4.70 2.33
N ALA A 58 2.57 -4.20 1.53
CA ALA A 58 3.28 -5.01 0.54
C ALA A 58 4.08 -6.14 1.21
N ALA A 59 4.77 -5.85 2.32
CA ALA A 59 5.52 -6.83 3.08
C ALA A 59 4.63 -7.92 3.69
N GLU A 60 3.48 -7.55 4.27
CA GLU A 60 2.51 -8.51 4.80
C GLU A 60 1.97 -9.43 3.70
N ARG A 61 1.72 -8.89 2.51
CA ARG A 61 1.24 -9.66 1.34
C ARG A 61 2.31 -10.64 0.86
N GLN A 62 3.54 -10.17 0.68
CA GLN A 62 4.70 -10.99 0.34
C GLN A 62 4.89 -12.14 1.35
N GLN A 63 4.85 -11.83 2.65
CA GLN A 63 5.02 -12.83 3.70
C GLN A 63 3.88 -13.85 3.70
N SER A 64 2.64 -13.42 3.45
CA SER A 64 1.48 -14.31 3.35
C SER A 64 1.62 -15.28 2.17
N LEU A 65 2.01 -14.79 0.99
CA LEU A 65 2.18 -15.63 -0.19
C LEU A 65 3.38 -16.58 -0.05
N LEU A 66 4.46 -16.13 0.58
CA LEU A 66 5.59 -16.99 0.94
C LEU A 66 5.20 -18.10 1.92
N ALA A 67 4.34 -17.80 2.90
CA ALA A 67 3.83 -18.80 3.81
C ALA A 67 2.97 -19.85 3.06
N LEU A 68 2.21 -19.42 2.06
CA LEU A 68 1.46 -20.31 1.19
C LEU A 68 2.37 -21.19 0.32
N SER A 69 3.37 -20.60 -0.35
CA SER A 69 4.28 -21.33 -1.24
C SER A 69 5.09 -22.40 -0.52
N ARG A 70 5.40 -22.15 0.77
CA ARG A 70 6.12 -23.09 1.65
C ARG A 70 5.21 -24.04 2.42
N SER A 71 3.90 -23.99 2.22
CA SER A 71 2.97 -24.89 2.89
C SER A 71 3.23 -26.35 2.47
N PRO A 72 3.22 -27.32 3.40
CA PRO A 72 3.29 -28.74 3.07
C PRO A 72 2.21 -29.18 2.09
N THR A 73 1.02 -28.59 2.17
CA THR A 73 -0.10 -28.89 1.28
C THR A 73 0.20 -28.44 -0.14
N VAL A 74 0.69 -27.21 -0.33
CA VAL A 74 1.02 -26.66 -1.65
C VAL A 74 2.18 -27.42 -2.28
N THR A 75 3.24 -27.68 -1.52
CA THR A 75 4.40 -28.44 -2.00
C THR A 75 4.03 -29.87 -2.39
N GLN A 76 3.15 -30.54 -1.63
CA GLN A 76 2.64 -31.86 -1.99
C GLN A 76 1.81 -31.85 -3.28
N ILE A 77 0.93 -30.86 -3.44
CA ILE A 77 0.12 -30.69 -4.66
C ILE A 77 1.05 -30.45 -5.86
N MET A 78 2.06 -29.58 -5.72
CA MET A 78 3.00 -29.29 -6.82
C MET A 78 3.75 -30.54 -7.25
N ARG A 79 4.23 -31.32 -6.27
CA ARG A 79 4.97 -32.55 -6.56
C ARG A 79 4.12 -33.60 -7.29
N GLN A 80 2.82 -33.65 -7.00
CA GLN A 80 1.88 -34.51 -7.72
C GLN A 80 1.58 -33.98 -9.13
N ILE A 81 1.43 -32.67 -9.28
CA ILE A 81 1.17 -32.03 -10.58
C ILE A 81 2.37 -32.17 -11.53
N ALA A 82 3.60 -32.06 -11.01
CA ALA A 82 4.82 -32.12 -11.82
C ALA A 82 5.02 -33.47 -12.55
N VAL A 83 4.49 -34.57 -12.00
CA VAL A 83 4.62 -35.91 -12.59
C VAL A 83 3.42 -36.33 -13.44
N LEU A 84 2.34 -35.53 -13.45
CA LEU A 84 1.10 -35.85 -14.15
C LEU A 84 1.00 -35.09 -15.47
N GLU A 85 0.66 -35.80 -16.55
CA GLU A 85 0.35 -35.15 -17.82
C GLU A 85 -0.91 -34.29 -17.70
N ARG A 86 -0.83 -33.08 -18.29
CA ARG A 86 -1.93 -32.12 -18.31
C ARG A 86 -3.17 -32.71 -19.01
N GLY A 87 -4.34 -32.39 -18.47
CA GLY A 87 -5.62 -32.83 -19.04
C GLY A 87 -6.00 -34.28 -18.74
N THR A 88 -5.13 -35.05 -18.08
CA THR A 88 -5.47 -36.40 -17.61
C THR A 88 -6.52 -36.36 -16.49
N PRO A 89 -7.33 -37.41 -16.31
CA PRO A 89 -8.24 -37.52 -15.19
C PRO A 89 -7.53 -37.43 -13.83
N ALA A 90 -6.30 -37.96 -13.74
CA ALA A 90 -5.49 -37.89 -12.53
C ALA A 90 -5.08 -36.44 -12.20
N PHE A 91 -4.62 -35.68 -13.19
CA PHE A 91 -4.33 -34.25 -13.05
C PHE A 91 -5.55 -33.46 -12.55
N ARG A 92 -6.73 -33.70 -13.15
CA ARG A 92 -7.98 -33.03 -12.74
C ARG A 92 -8.39 -33.34 -11.30
N ARG A 93 -8.12 -34.54 -10.80
CA ARG A 93 -8.40 -34.91 -9.40
C ARG A 93 -7.51 -34.13 -8.44
N VAL A 94 -6.20 -34.11 -8.69
CA VAL A 94 -5.25 -33.34 -7.87
C VAL A 94 -5.59 -31.84 -7.88
N GLN A 95 -5.99 -31.31 -9.04
CA GLN A 95 -6.46 -29.92 -9.14
C GLN A 95 -7.73 -29.70 -8.30
N ALA A 96 -8.72 -30.60 -8.40
CA ALA A 96 -9.96 -30.49 -7.62
C ALA A 96 -9.73 -30.59 -6.11
N ASP A 97 -8.76 -31.40 -5.68
CA ASP A 97 -8.39 -31.54 -4.27
C ASP A 97 -7.63 -30.32 -3.73
N ALA A 98 -6.91 -29.60 -4.60
CA ALA A 98 -6.19 -28.38 -4.26
C ALA A 98 -7.10 -27.16 -4.06
N VAL A 99 -8.19 -27.08 -4.82
CA VAL A 99 -9.08 -25.91 -4.87
C VAL A 99 -9.66 -25.53 -3.49
N PRO A 100 -10.20 -26.44 -2.66
CA PRO A 100 -10.73 -26.09 -1.33
C PRO A 100 -9.70 -25.41 -0.43
N PHE A 101 -8.46 -25.92 -0.40
CA PHE A 101 -7.38 -25.35 0.40
C PHE A 101 -7.02 -23.93 -0.08
N LEU A 102 -6.92 -23.74 -1.40
CA LEU A 102 -6.62 -22.43 -1.98
C LEU A 102 -7.76 -21.42 -1.74
N ILE A 103 -9.03 -21.86 -1.76
CA ILE A 103 -10.19 -21.01 -1.43
C ILE A 103 -10.13 -20.55 0.03
N ASP A 104 -9.87 -21.46 0.97
CA ASP A 104 -9.79 -21.12 2.39
C ASP A 104 -8.65 -20.15 2.67
N PHE A 105 -7.51 -20.36 2.02
CA PHE A 105 -6.39 -19.43 2.09
C PHE A 105 -6.73 -18.06 1.47
N ALA A 106 -7.29 -18.05 0.25
CA ALA A 106 -7.71 -16.82 -0.44
C ALA A 106 -8.68 -16.00 0.41
N ARG A 107 -9.64 -16.65 1.07
CA ARG A 107 -10.59 -15.98 1.96
C ARG A 107 -9.90 -15.39 3.19
N THR A 108 -8.99 -16.13 3.81
CA THR A 108 -8.29 -15.71 5.02
C THR A 108 -7.33 -14.55 4.73
N ALA A 109 -6.56 -14.67 3.66
CA ALA A 109 -5.60 -13.66 3.22
C ALA A 109 -6.25 -12.52 2.42
N ARG A 110 -7.55 -12.61 2.09
CA ARG A 110 -8.29 -11.66 1.25
C ARG A 110 -7.63 -11.45 -0.11
N TYR A 111 -7.35 -12.54 -0.80
CA TYR A 111 -7.01 -12.54 -2.22
C TYR A 111 -8.30 -12.73 -3.04
N SER A 112 -8.41 -11.97 -4.12
CA SER A 112 -9.48 -12.07 -5.11
C SER A 112 -9.31 -13.27 -6.03
N ASP A 113 -8.06 -13.64 -6.35
CA ASP A 113 -7.73 -14.88 -7.06
C ASP A 113 -6.38 -15.43 -6.57
N ILE A 114 -6.23 -16.75 -6.65
CA ILE A 114 -4.94 -17.42 -6.48
C ILE A 114 -4.73 -18.31 -7.70
N MET A 115 -3.59 -18.12 -8.36
CA MET A 115 -3.19 -18.88 -9.53
C MET A 115 -1.90 -19.64 -9.24
N ILE A 116 -1.75 -20.79 -9.90
CA ILE A 116 -0.51 -21.56 -9.93
C ILE A 116 -0.08 -21.65 -11.37
N ILE A 117 1.15 -21.24 -11.65
CA ILE A 117 1.68 -21.04 -12.99
C ILE A 117 3.01 -21.80 -13.11
N ASN A 118 3.21 -22.50 -14.21
CA ASN A 118 4.49 -23.12 -14.55
C ASN A 118 5.48 -22.07 -15.11
N LEU A 119 6.78 -22.36 -15.12
CA LEU A 119 7.83 -21.52 -15.73
C LEU A 119 7.59 -21.17 -17.22
N ASP A 120 6.87 -22.03 -17.94
CA ASP A 120 6.45 -21.79 -19.33
C ASP A 120 5.38 -20.69 -19.46
N GLY A 121 4.81 -20.22 -18.35
CA GLY A 121 3.73 -19.24 -18.30
C GLY A 121 2.33 -19.86 -18.38
N ASP A 122 2.23 -21.19 -18.32
CA ASP A 122 0.94 -21.88 -18.37
C ASP A 122 0.26 -21.89 -17.00
N ILE A 123 -1.00 -21.46 -16.96
CA ILE A 123 -1.83 -21.49 -15.75
C ILE A 123 -2.28 -22.93 -15.47
N LEU A 124 -1.77 -23.51 -14.39
CA LEU A 124 -2.09 -24.85 -13.92
C LEU A 124 -3.36 -24.87 -13.08
N ILE A 125 -3.57 -23.87 -12.22
CA ILE A 125 -4.75 -23.71 -11.36
C ILE A 125 -5.11 -22.22 -11.29
N SER A 126 -6.41 -21.88 -11.31
CA SER A 126 -6.94 -20.54 -11.01
C SER A 126 -8.28 -20.69 -10.29
N LEU A 127 -8.55 -19.87 -9.27
CA LEU A 127 -9.82 -19.89 -8.55
C LEU A 127 -10.92 -19.16 -9.31
N GLN A 128 -10.58 -18.10 -10.06
CA GLN A 128 -11.54 -17.41 -10.94
C GLN A 128 -11.71 -18.09 -12.31
N GLY A 129 -10.95 -19.14 -12.60
CA GLY A 129 -11.10 -19.93 -13.81
C GLY A 129 -10.34 -19.40 -15.02
N THR A 130 -9.37 -18.50 -14.81
CA THR A 130 -8.42 -18.07 -15.85
C THR A 130 -7.62 -19.27 -16.35
N ARG A 131 -7.46 -19.39 -17.67
CA ARG A 131 -6.82 -20.55 -18.32
C ARG A 131 -5.92 -20.10 -19.47
N GLY A 132 -5.04 -21.00 -19.88
CA GLY A 132 -4.11 -20.78 -20.99
C GLY A 132 -2.75 -20.27 -20.52
N ASN A 133 -2.02 -19.65 -21.44
CA ASN A 133 -0.69 -19.12 -21.19
C ASN A 133 -0.75 -17.60 -20.98
N ILE A 134 -0.11 -17.10 -19.92
CA ILE A 134 -0.11 -15.68 -19.56
C ILE A 134 0.65 -14.81 -20.58
N ARG A 135 1.66 -15.37 -21.27
CA ARG A 135 2.47 -14.64 -22.26
C ARG A 135 1.74 -14.48 -23.60
N GLN A 136 0.67 -15.23 -23.82
CA GLN A 136 -0.16 -15.14 -25.02
C GLN A 136 -1.37 -14.20 -24.85
N GLN A 137 -1.63 -13.73 -23.62
CA GLN A 137 -2.79 -12.92 -23.27
C GLN A 137 -2.36 -11.48 -23.00
N PRO A 138 -2.72 -10.51 -23.86
CA PRO A 138 -2.33 -9.11 -23.68
C PRO A 138 -2.83 -8.52 -22.36
N GLU A 139 -4.01 -8.93 -21.89
CA GLU A 139 -4.56 -8.50 -20.59
C GLU A 139 -3.74 -8.96 -19.37
N LEU A 140 -2.88 -9.99 -19.53
CA LEU A 140 -2.06 -10.56 -18.47
C LEU A 140 -0.57 -10.18 -18.59
N ASP A 141 -0.20 -9.23 -19.44
CA ASP A 141 1.20 -8.83 -19.64
C ASP A 141 1.87 -8.30 -18.35
N ALA A 142 1.13 -7.60 -17.49
CA ALA A 142 1.63 -7.17 -16.19
C ALA A 142 1.93 -8.37 -15.27
N LEU A 143 1.06 -9.38 -15.29
CA LEU A 143 1.25 -10.63 -14.55
C LEU A 143 2.45 -11.42 -15.11
N ALA A 144 2.58 -11.52 -16.43
CA ALA A 144 3.70 -12.19 -17.08
C ALA A 144 5.05 -11.60 -16.64
N ARG A 145 5.15 -10.27 -16.60
CA ARG A 145 6.36 -9.58 -16.11
C ARG A 145 6.68 -9.88 -14.66
N VAL A 146 5.68 -9.90 -13.78
CA VAL A 146 5.89 -10.23 -12.36
C VAL A 146 6.36 -11.68 -12.19
N VAL A 147 5.79 -12.61 -12.95
CA VAL A 147 6.21 -14.01 -12.96
C VAL A 147 7.64 -14.15 -13.49
N ASP A 148 7.98 -13.49 -14.60
CA ASP A 148 9.32 -13.53 -15.19
C ASP A 148 10.38 -12.94 -14.24
N ASN A 149 10.05 -11.84 -13.53
CA ASN A 149 10.92 -11.24 -12.52
C ASN A 149 11.10 -12.17 -11.31
N ALA A 150 10.02 -12.73 -10.76
CA ALA A 150 10.07 -13.65 -9.62
C ALA A 150 10.88 -14.92 -9.96
N THR A 151 10.76 -15.40 -11.20
CA THR A 151 11.55 -16.54 -11.72
C THR A 151 13.03 -16.18 -11.78
N THR A 152 13.36 -15.02 -12.37
CA THR A 152 14.74 -14.61 -12.62
C THR A 152 15.48 -14.29 -11.31
N LEU A 153 14.79 -13.66 -10.37
CA LEU A 153 15.38 -13.20 -9.11
C LEU A 153 15.27 -14.24 -7.98
N LEU A 154 14.44 -15.29 -8.16
CA LEU A 154 14.13 -16.28 -7.13
C LEU A 154 13.59 -15.65 -5.82
N THR A 155 12.99 -14.47 -5.94
CA THR A 155 12.38 -13.70 -4.85
C THR A 155 10.91 -13.44 -5.12
N PRO A 156 10.08 -13.22 -4.08
CA PRO A 156 8.70 -12.76 -4.29
C PRO A 156 8.69 -11.38 -4.92
N GLU A 157 7.88 -11.21 -5.95
CA GLU A 157 7.73 -9.94 -6.68
C GLU A 157 6.28 -9.48 -6.64
N ILE A 158 6.09 -8.16 -6.59
CA ILE A 158 4.77 -7.53 -6.62
C ILE A 158 4.69 -6.58 -7.82
N SER A 159 3.57 -6.61 -8.53
CA SER A 159 3.25 -5.64 -9.57
C SER A 159 3.15 -4.24 -8.99
N ASN A 160 3.40 -3.23 -9.84
CA ASN A 160 3.01 -1.87 -9.53
C ASN A 160 1.51 -1.80 -9.21
N PHE A 161 1.18 -1.04 -8.17
CA PHE A 161 -0.19 -0.71 -7.82
C PHE A 161 -0.80 0.20 -8.90
N ILE A 162 -1.80 -0.31 -9.61
CA ILE A 162 -2.57 0.52 -10.53
C ILE A 162 -3.49 1.40 -9.67
N ILE A 163 -3.20 2.70 -9.63
CA ILE A 163 -4.17 3.69 -9.17
C ILE A 163 -5.17 3.87 -10.31
N PRO A 164 -6.46 3.53 -10.13
CA PRO A 164 -7.45 3.74 -11.18
C PRO A 164 -7.43 5.21 -11.59
N SER A 165 -7.13 5.47 -12.87
CA SER A 165 -7.08 6.82 -13.44
C SER A 165 -8.49 7.42 -13.43
N GLY A 166 -8.80 8.16 -12.37
CA GLY A 166 -10.13 8.70 -12.09
C GLY A 166 -10.51 8.63 -10.61
N GLY A 167 -9.75 7.89 -9.79
CA GLY A 167 -9.90 7.92 -8.34
C GLY A 167 -9.53 9.29 -7.79
N VAL A 168 -10.50 9.98 -7.17
CA VAL A 168 -10.21 11.09 -6.26
C VAL A 168 -9.12 10.59 -5.31
N PRO A 169 -7.95 11.26 -5.19
CA PRO A 169 -6.94 10.84 -4.23
C PRO A 169 -7.62 10.67 -2.88
N PRO A 170 -7.31 9.62 -2.09
CA PRO A 170 -7.95 9.38 -0.81
C PRO A 170 -8.00 10.71 -0.08
N ARG A 171 -9.23 11.22 0.07
CA ARG A 171 -9.52 12.55 0.60
C ARG A 171 -8.57 12.74 1.77
N LEU A 172 -7.75 13.79 1.72
CA LEU A 172 -6.84 14.20 2.79
C LEU A 172 -7.70 14.35 4.05
N LEU A 173 -7.95 13.25 4.74
CA LEU A 173 -8.65 13.20 6.00
C LEU A 173 -7.59 13.63 7.00
N ASP A 174 -7.85 14.81 7.53
CA ASP A 174 -7.22 15.40 8.70
C ASP A 174 -5.89 16.10 8.44
N GLY A 175 -6.00 17.37 8.03
CA GLY A 175 -5.10 18.41 8.56
C GLY A 175 -5.14 18.41 10.09
N PRO A 176 -4.17 19.05 10.78
CA PRO A 176 -3.89 18.84 12.20
C PRO A 176 -5.16 19.00 13.05
N GLN A 177 -5.77 17.88 13.42
CA GLN A 177 -6.93 17.85 14.31
C GLN A 177 -6.44 18.16 15.71
N ASN A 178 -6.86 19.33 16.19
CA ASN A 178 -6.87 19.70 17.59
C ASN A 178 -7.70 18.64 18.34
N ARG A 179 -7.04 17.69 19.00
CA ARG A 179 -7.69 16.54 19.65
C ARG A 179 -8.21 16.96 21.04
N PRO A 180 -9.52 17.05 21.30
CA PRO A 180 -9.99 17.07 22.68
C PRO A 180 -9.79 15.68 23.32
N PRO A 181 -9.63 15.61 24.67
CA PRO A 181 -9.22 14.39 25.35
C PRO A 181 -10.24 13.26 25.23
N SER A 182 -9.70 12.06 25.05
CA SER A 182 -10.34 10.78 24.78
C SER A 182 -11.40 10.38 25.81
N THR A 183 -12.68 10.45 25.45
CA THR A 183 -13.77 9.77 26.17
C THR A 183 -14.81 9.22 25.18
N LEU A 184 -14.47 8.23 24.35
CA LEU A 184 -15.49 7.46 23.61
C LEU A 184 -15.16 5.96 23.55
N SER A 185 -16.20 5.16 23.78
CA SER A 185 -16.23 3.71 24.00
C SER A 185 -15.94 2.87 22.73
N PRO A 186 -15.64 1.56 22.87
CA PRO A 186 -15.15 0.69 21.77
C PRO A 186 -16.08 0.49 20.56
N THR A 187 -17.29 1.03 20.58
CA THR A 187 -18.36 0.79 19.59
C THR A 187 -18.39 1.83 18.46
N GLU A 188 -17.62 2.91 18.55
CA GLU A 188 -17.63 4.02 17.57
C GLU A 188 -16.40 4.04 16.65
N ARG A 189 -15.81 2.87 16.40
CA ARG A 189 -14.77 2.74 15.38
C ARG A 189 -15.44 2.92 14.00
N PRO A 190 -15.13 3.98 13.23
CA PRO A 190 -15.75 4.16 11.92
C PRO A 190 -15.42 2.97 11.02
N PRO A 191 -16.34 2.55 10.14
CA PRO A 191 -16.05 1.51 9.16
C PRO A 191 -14.83 1.92 8.34
N LEU A 192 -13.93 0.95 8.14
CA LEU A 192 -12.75 1.09 7.29
C LEU A 192 -13.15 1.78 5.97
N PRO A 193 -12.42 2.82 5.51
CA PRO A 193 -12.70 3.45 4.24
C PRO A 193 -12.68 2.43 3.11
N PRO A 194 -13.51 2.62 2.05
CA PRO A 194 -13.64 1.67 0.96
C PRO A 194 -12.28 1.44 0.27
N GLU A 195 -11.89 0.16 0.26
CA GLU A 195 -10.95 -0.51 -0.64
C GLU A 195 -9.85 0.36 -1.28
N PHE A 196 -8.70 0.43 -0.61
CA PHE A 196 -7.46 0.17 -1.34
C PHE A 196 -7.47 -1.31 -1.73
N SER A 197 -8.16 -1.65 -2.82
CA SER A 197 -7.97 -2.91 -3.52
C SER A 197 -7.29 -2.58 -4.86
N PRO A 198 -5.98 -2.29 -4.86
CA PRO A 198 -5.26 -2.26 -6.10
C PRO A 198 -5.10 -3.71 -6.56
N ALA A 199 -5.57 -4.03 -7.76
CA ALA A 199 -5.25 -5.31 -8.42
C ALA A 199 -3.74 -5.37 -8.69
N ALA A 200 -2.98 -5.81 -7.69
CA ALA A 200 -1.54 -5.97 -7.75
C ALA A 200 -1.25 -7.46 -7.72
N TYR A 201 -0.69 -7.96 -8.81
CA TYR A 201 -0.24 -9.35 -8.89
C TYR A 201 0.96 -9.52 -7.97
N LEU A 202 0.91 -10.52 -7.10
CA LEU A 202 2.03 -10.92 -6.26
C LEU A 202 2.43 -12.33 -6.66
N ALA A 203 3.68 -12.54 -7.06
CA ALA A 203 4.21 -13.86 -7.39
C ALA A 203 5.25 -14.30 -6.37
N ALA A 204 5.25 -15.58 -6.00
CA ALA A 204 6.29 -16.19 -5.21
C ALA A 204 6.71 -17.53 -5.82
N PRO A 205 8.03 -17.82 -5.87
CA PRO A 205 8.49 -19.12 -6.34
C PRO A 205 8.04 -20.24 -5.40
N ILE A 206 7.69 -21.37 -5.98
CA ILE A 206 7.43 -22.66 -5.34
C ILE A 206 8.54 -23.63 -5.78
N CYS A 207 8.75 -24.71 -5.03
CA CYS A 207 9.63 -25.81 -5.47
C CYS A 207 9.21 -26.38 -6.83
N ASP A 208 10.18 -26.94 -7.57
CA ASP A 208 10.01 -27.66 -8.84
C ASP A 208 9.40 -26.79 -9.95
N ASP A 209 10.05 -25.68 -10.26
CA ASP A 209 9.78 -24.81 -11.42
C ASP A 209 8.33 -24.28 -11.54
N ASN A 210 7.66 -24.06 -10.41
CA ASN A 210 6.30 -23.50 -10.36
C ASN A 210 6.25 -22.22 -9.54
N ILE A 211 5.27 -21.36 -9.84
CA ILE A 211 5.07 -20.06 -9.21
C ILE A 211 3.63 -19.95 -8.73
N ILE A 212 3.44 -19.48 -7.50
CA ILE A 212 2.12 -19.14 -6.97
C ILE A 212 1.92 -17.64 -7.13
N VAL A 213 0.72 -17.26 -7.55
CA VAL A 213 0.33 -15.87 -7.74
C VAL A 213 -0.92 -15.59 -6.93
N GLY A 214 -0.90 -14.52 -6.14
CA GLY A 214 -2.10 -13.95 -5.50
C GLY A 214 -2.46 -12.61 -6.12
N VAL A 215 -3.75 -12.33 -6.25
CA VAL A 215 -4.31 -11.05 -6.75
C VAL A 215 -5.18 -10.42 -5.70
#